data_AF-A0AAV7HXK4-F1
#
_entry.id   AF-A0AAV7HXK4-F1
#
_cell.length_a   1.000
_cell.length_b   1.000
_cell.length_c   1.000
_cell.angle_alpha   90.00
_cell.angle_beta   90.00
_cell.angle_gamma   90.00
#
_symmetry.space_group_name_H-M   'P 1'
#
loop_
_entity.id
_entity.type
_entity.pdbx_description
1 polymer ?
#
loop_
_entity_poly.entity_id
_entity_poly.type
_entity_poly.pdbx_seq_one_letter_code
_entity_poly.pdbx_strand_id
1 'polypeptide(L)'
;MLVKNGADPCAKIELANLNVTGVKNILSTTPIININSIFICKPQYNRCPPTLAHLAIEYKNEELLDYEIISNADLNISIPHQGTVLEVAAKMGNLNVVQKLCESGADVNLQTFEWSTPPLIHAAKEESGSESFNALIFAADRGYINIAFLLKNNDNPNAISKSELTPIMFACGRDHFEIMEMLLAYGAIYDYSIFRLTILNKSVKTLEYLLTLDIDTIDTYITEKKLVNSVLHYFLIESLKLSHKNLAIQNLKVLIDAGVEINSVNENNQLAVKVVKDGEFLDYVKCHIVKLKKAGIYVCQKNIKTVEKEFDDFHIECLNEVKKLKNDKIGPSNLVFFEVLHKSFHSLAIRLKYTNIDSIVDKDKLLNIYPIYGGIIYYKLAKAQRRIKIVERVEEFLNYVLNYCSKLPYTFIREVYLYLPNENLKKLCHEI
;
A
#
# COMPACT_ATOMS: atom_id res chain seq x y z
N MET A 1 32.17 22.90 -34.31
CA MET A 1 32.51 23.57 -35.59
C MET A 1 31.26 23.86 -36.43
N LEU A 2 30.39 22.87 -36.68
CA LEU A 2 29.17 23.01 -37.49
C LEU A 2 28.16 24.06 -36.96
N VAL A 3 27.88 24.07 -35.66
CA VAL A 3 26.97 25.08 -35.03
C VAL A 3 27.51 26.51 -35.14
N LYS A 4 28.84 26.71 -35.07
CA LYS A 4 29.48 28.02 -35.30
C LYS A 4 29.35 28.50 -36.75
N ASN A 5 29.12 27.59 -37.70
CA ASN A 5 28.98 27.86 -39.13
C ASN A 5 27.50 27.85 -39.60
N GLY A 6 26.54 27.99 -38.67
CA GLY A 6 25.12 28.12 -39.02
C GLY A 6 24.37 26.80 -39.24
N ALA A 7 24.98 25.64 -38.94
CA ALA A 7 24.23 24.39 -38.89
C ALA A 7 23.17 24.45 -37.79
N ASP A 8 21.98 23.92 -38.08
CA ASP A 8 20.89 23.82 -37.12
C ASP A 8 21.35 22.95 -35.93
N PRO A 9 21.46 23.50 -34.70
CA PRO A 9 21.76 22.69 -33.52
C PRO A 9 20.67 21.65 -33.22
N CYS A 10 19.50 21.76 -33.85
CA CYS A 10 18.40 20.79 -33.79
C CYS A 10 18.47 19.70 -34.87
N ALA A 11 19.38 19.81 -35.86
CA ALA A 11 19.58 18.73 -36.82
C ALA A 11 20.10 17.51 -36.05
N LYS A 12 19.39 16.37 -36.13
CA LYS A 12 19.72 15.09 -35.49
C LYS A 12 21.21 14.80 -35.62
N ILE A 13 22.00 15.23 -34.64
CA ILE A 13 23.29 14.61 -34.38
C ILE A 13 22.89 13.20 -33.93
N GLU A 14 23.49 12.15 -34.49
CA GLU A 14 23.33 10.78 -34.00
C GLU A 14 24.00 10.67 -32.61
N LEU A 15 23.40 11.31 -31.62
CA LEU A 15 23.85 11.38 -30.22
C LEU A 15 23.58 10.06 -29.48
N ALA A 16 22.81 9.15 -30.11
CA ALA A 16 22.57 7.79 -29.62
C ALA A 16 23.86 6.98 -29.38
N ASN A 17 24.99 7.41 -29.98
CA ASN A 17 26.30 6.74 -29.85
C ASN A 17 27.32 7.52 -28.98
N LEU A 18 26.90 8.59 -28.28
CA LEU A 18 27.81 9.31 -27.38
C LEU A 18 27.97 8.55 -26.07
N ASN A 19 29.15 7.96 -25.88
CA ASN A 19 29.65 7.55 -24.57
C ASN A 19 30.26 8.75 -23.84
N VAL A 20 30.45 8.62 -22.52
CA VAL A 20 31.00 9.70 -21.67
C VAL A 20 32.35 10.20 -22.17
N THR A 21 33.18 9.31 -22.73
CA THR A 21 34.47 9.64 -23.36
C THR A 21 34.33 10.51 -24.62
N GLY A 22 33.34 10.24 -25.47
CA GLY A 22 33.02 11.05 -26.63
C GLY A 22 32.58 12.47 -26.26
N VAL A 23 31.72 12.60 -25.24
CA VAL A 23 31.28 13.91 -24.71
C VAL A 23 32.46 14.68 -24.10
N LYS A 24 33.29 14.04 -23.29
CA LYS A 24 34.50 14.65 -22.72
C LYS A 24 35.48 15.13 -23.79
N ASN A 25 35.65 14.39 -24.89
CA ASN A 25 36.50 14.79 -26.00
C ASN A 25 35.94 16.00 -26.77
N ILE A 26 34.62 16.11 -26.91
CA ILE A 26 33.97 17.28 -27.52
C ILE A 26 34.11 18.52 -26.61
N LEU A 27 33.95 18.35 -25.30
CA LEU A 27 34.13 19.41 -24.30
C LEU A 27 35.59 19.87 -24.19
N SER A 28 36.56 18.97 -24.30
CA SER A 28 38.00 19.29 -24.18
C SER A 28 38.57 19.97 -25.44
N THR A 29 37.98 19.73 -26.61
CA THR A 29 38.42 20.29 -27.89
C THR A 29 37.73 21.60 -28.27
N THR A 30 36.79 22.09 -27.44
CA THR A 30 36.09 23.36 -27.67
C THR A 30 36.31 24.33 -26.51
N PRO A 31 36.77 25.57 -26.74
CA PRO A 31 37.03 26.52 -25.66
C PRO A 31 35.70 26.94 -25.03
N ILE A 32 35.46 26.47 -23.80
CA ILE A 32 34.34 26.77 -22.90
C ILE A 32 33.07 27.11 -23.68
N ILE A 33 32.53 26.10 -24.34
CA ILE A 33 31.14 26.13 -24.73
C ILE A 33 30.46 25.22 -23.72
N ASN A 34 29.92 25.79 -22.65
CA ASN A 34 29.01 25.05 -21.78
C ASN A 34 27.92 24.50 -22.71
N ILE A 35 27.88 23.20 -22.95
CA ILE A 35 26.92 22.62 -23.90
C ILE A 35 25.51 23.00 -23.45
N ASN A 36 25.25 23.14 -22.15
CA ASN A 36 23.98 23.65 -21.64
C ASN A 36 23.63 25.07 -22.14
N SER A 37 24.64 25.90 -22.47
CA SER A 37 24.47 27.26 -23.01
C SER A 37 24.31 27.35 -24.54
N ILE A 38 24.70 26.32 -25.31
CA ILE A 38 24.47 26.30 -26.78
C ILE A 38 22.98 26.25 -27.08
N PHE A 39 22.23 25.61 -26.18
CA PHE A 39 20.85 25.22 -26.39
C PHE A 39 19.85 26.22 -25.76
N ILE A 40 20.34 27.26 -25.07
CA ILE A 40 19.51 28.37 -24.59
C ILE A 40 19.01 29.16 -25.80
N CYS A 41 17.69 29.12 -25.99
CA CYS A 41 16.92 29.54 -27.15
C CYS A 41 17.50 30.77 -27.90
N LYS A 42 18.02 30.54 -29.11
CA LYS A 42 18.12 31.62 -30.10
C LYS A 42 16.76 31.77 -30.78
N PRO A 43 16.19 32.99 -30.88
CA PRO A 43 14.85 33.24 -31.44
C PRO A 43 14.69 32.92 -32.93
N GLN A 44 15.75 32.45 -33.59
CA GLN A 44 15.80 32.12 -35.02
C GLN A 44 15.45 30.64 -35.33
N TYR A 45 15.27 29.79 -34.32
CA TYR A 45 14.89 28.37 -34.50
C TYR A 45 13.48 28.14 -33.93
N ASN A 46 12.58 27.55 -34.71
CA ASN A 46 11.19 27.23 -34.31
C ASN A 46 11.10 26.20 -33.15
N ARG A 47 12.22 25.66 -32.68
CA ARG A 47 12.32 24.73 -31.54
C ARG A 47 13.58 25.06 -30.72
N CYS A 48 13.45 25.21 -29.41
CA CYS A 48 14.60 25.27 -28.51
C CYS A 48 15.25 23.88 -28.36
N PRO A 49 16.55 23.75 -28.57
CA PRO A 49 17.13 22.42 -28.66
C PRO A 49 17.32 21.77 -27.25
N PRO A 50 17.38 20.43 -27.13
CA PRO A 50 17.39 19.73 -25.85
C PRO A 50 18.70 19.78 -25.06
N THR A 51 18.65 19.70 -23.73
CA THR A 51 19.87 19.53 -22.90
C THR A 51 20.43 18.11 -23.02
N LEU A 52 21.70 17.91 -22.62
CA LEU A 52 22.32 16.58 -22.60
C LEU A 52 21.54 15.59 -21.73
N ALA A 53 21.01 16.04 -20.60
CA ALA A 53 20.17 15.22 -19.74
C ALA A 53 18.82 14.84 -20.40
N HIS A 54 18.19 15.73 -21.18
CA HIS A 54 16.97 15.38 -21.96
C HIS A 54 17.28 14.31 -22.99
N LEU A 55 18.39 14.46 -23.72
CA LEU A 55 18.84 13.50 -24.73
C LEU A 55 19.21 12.15 -24.11
N ALA A 56 19.90 12.15 -22.97
CA ALA A 56 20.25 10.93 -22.25
C ALA A 56 18.99 10.11 -21.90
N ILE A 57 17.92 10.79 -21.48
CA ILE A 57 16.65 10.14 -21.14
C ILE A 57 15.93 9.65 -22.40
N GLU A 58 15.80 10.50 -23.43
CA GLU A 58 15.13 10.18 -24.70
C GLU A 58 15.77 8.96 -25.39
N TYR A 59 17.10 8.87 -25.35
CA TYR A 59 17.87 7.76 -25.93
C TYR A 59 18.17 6.61 -24.96
N LYS A 60 17.65 6.64 -23.72
CA LYS A 60 17.87 5.60 -22.69
C LYS A 60 19.36 5.34 -22.40
N ASN A 61 20.18 6.39 -22.41
CA ASN A 61 21.61 6.34 -22.15
C ASN A 61 21.90 6.65 -20.67
N GLU A 62 21.92 5.61 -19.84
CA GLU A 62 22.14 5.73 -18.38
C GLU A 62 23.54 6.25 -18.04
N GLU A 63 24.58 5.82 -18.77
CA GLU A 63 25.96 6.27 -18.52
C GLU A 63 26.10 7.78 -18.67
N LEU A 64 25.42 8.35 -19.66
CA LEU A 64 25.41 9.80 -19.90
C LEU A 64 24.56 10.54 -18.86
N LEU A 65 23.42 9.99 -18.46
CA LEU A 65 22.60 10.57 -17.41
C LEU A 65 23.35 10.65 -16.08
N ASP A 66 24.10 9.60 -15.74
CA ASP A 66 24.89 9.51 -14.51
C ASP A 66 26.00 10.54 -14.50
N TYR A 67 26.65 10.74 -15.65
CA TYR A 67 27.65 11.77 -15.81
C TYR A 67 27.09 13.18 -15.59
N GLU A 68 25.91 13.49 -16.14
CA GLU A 68 25.26 14.80 -15.94
C GLU A 68 24.89 15.03 -14.47
N ILE A 69 24.36 14.00 -13.80
CA ILE A 69 24.02 14.06 -12.36
C ILE A 69 25.27 14.29 -11.51
N ILE A 70 26.35 13.51 -11.72
CA ILE A 70 27.60 13.65 -10.97
C ILE A 70 28.26 15.01 -11.24
N SER A 71 28.05 15.58 -12.43
CA SER A 71 28.58 16.88 -12.81
C SER A 71 27.75 18.06 -12.26
N ASN A 72 26.74 17.80 -11.43
CA ASN A 72 25.79 18.81 -10.91
C ASN A 72 25.15 19.65 -12.03
N ALA A 73 24.78 19.01 -13.15
CA ALA A 73 24.01 19.68 -14.18
C ALA A 73 22.67 20.18 -13.62
N ASP A 74 22.19 21.32 -14.12
CA ASP A 74 20.89 21.85 -13.72
C ASP A 74 19.76 21.01 -14.34
N LEU A 75 19.15 20.17 -13.51
CA LEU A 75 18.04 19.28 -13.89
C LEU A 75 16.69 20.03 -13.99
N ASN A 76 16.65 21.33 -13.68
CA ASN A 76 15.43 22.12 -13.66
C ASN A 76 15.23 22.97 -14.92
N ILE A 77 16.11 22.79 -15.92
CA ILE A 77 15.96 23.45 -17.21
C ILE A 77 14.70 22.92 -17.89
N SER A 78 13.73 23.80 -18.11
CA SER A 78 12.54 23.54 -18.91
C SER A 78 12.73 23.99 -20.35
N ILE A 79 12.45 23.09 -21.29
CA ILE A 79 12.41 23.37 -22.72
C ILE A 79 10.95 23.60 -23.12
N PRO A 80 10.61 24.73 -23.78
CA PRO A 80 9.22 25.11 -24.05
C PRO A 80 8.30 24.00 -24.58
N HIS A 81 8.79 23.10 -25.44
CA HIS A 81 7.99 22.05 -26.08
C HIS A 81 8.32 20.61 -25.66
N GLN A 82 9.31 20.40 -24.79
CA GLN A 82 9.66 19.07 -24.26
C GLN A 82 9.42 18.96 -22.75
N GLY A 83 9.42 20.09 -22.05
CA GLY A 83 9.36 20.12 -20.60
C GLY A 83 10.74 20.06 -19.93
N THR A 84 10.78 19.70 -18.66
CA THR A 84 11.98 19.37 -17.89
C THR A 84 12.41 17.91 -18.13
N VAL A 85 13.62 17.56 -17.69
CA VAL A 85 14.10 16.17 -17.75
C VAL A 85 13.22 15.21 -16.94
N LEU A 86 12.62 15.70 -15.86
CA LEU A 86 11.68 14.94 -15.06
C LEU A 86 10.35 14.72 -15.81
N GLU A 87 9.88 15.71 -16.58
CA GLU A 87 8.71 15.60 -17.47
C GLU A 87 8.92 14.55 -18.55
N VAL A 88 10.08 14.59 -19.21
CA VAL A 88 10.43 13.61 -20.25
C VAL A 88 10.57 12.21 -19.65
N ALA A 89 11.23 12.06 -18.51
CA ALA A 89 11.38 10.76 -17.83
C ALA A 89 10.02 10.18 -17.40
N ALA A 90 9.13 11.01 -16.87
CA ALA A 90 7.78 10.62 -16.47
C ALA A 90 6.94 10.22 -17.70
N LYS A 91 6.99 10.98 -18.80
CA LYS A 91 6.29 10.67 -20.05
C LYS A 91 6.75 9.34 -20.67
N MET A 92 8.02 9.00 -20.51
CA MET A 92 8.56 7.72 -20.98
C MET A 92 8.28 6.54 -20.04
N GLY A 93 7.71 6.79 -18.85
CA GLY A 93 7.40 5.77 -17.85
C GLY A 93 8.63 5.08 -17.24
N ASN A 94 9.80 5.72 -17.29
CA ASN A 94 11.06 5.11 -16.80
C ASN A 94 11.27 5.41 -15.30
N LEU A 95 10.78 4.50 -14.44
CA LEU A 95 10.80 4.65 -12.98
C LEU A 95 12.21 4.85 -12.41
N ASN A 96 13.20 4.08 -12.87
CA ASN A 96 14.58 4.16 -12.39
C ASN A 96 15.18 5.55 -12.63
N VAL A 97 14.91 6.12 -13.81
CA VAL A 97 15.37 7.46 -14.18
C VAL A 97 14.66 8.54 -13.38
N VAL A 98 13.33 8.44 -13.22
CA VAL A 98 12.56 9.41 -12.40
C VAL A 98 13.07 9.44 -10.97
N GLN A 99 13.29 8.27 -10.35
CA GLN A 99 13.84 8.19 -9.00
C GLN A 99 15.23 8.84 -8.92
N LYS A 100 16.11 8.52 -9.87
CA LYS A 100 17.48 9.04 -9.91
C LYS A 100 17.52 10.58 -10.05
N LEU A 101 16.65 11.15 -10.87
CA LEU A 101 16.52 12.61 -11.04
C LEU A 101 16.02 13.28 -9.76
N CYS A 102 15.01 12.72 -9.09
CA CYS A 102 14.48 13.23 -7.82
C CYS A 102 15.54 13.21 -6.70
N GLU A 103 16.28 12.11 -6.56
CA GLU A 103 17.38 11.98 -5.59
C GLU A 103 18.50 12.98 -5.86
N SER A 104 18.66 13.38 -7.12
CA SER A 104 19.67 14.34 -7.58
C SER A 104 19.19 15.80 -7.52
N GLY A 105 18.04 16.07 -6.91
CA GLY A 105 17.55 17.43 -6.66
C GLY A 105 16.75 18.06 -7.81
N ALA A 106 16.24 17.26 -8.77
CA ALA A 106 15.26 17.76 -9.73
C ALA A 106 13.98 18.22 -9.03
N ASP A 107 13.54 19.44 -9.32
CA ASP A 107 12.36 20.06 -8.76
C ASP A 107 11.10 19.49 -9.41
N VAL A 108 10.43 18.64 -8.65
CA VAL A 108 9.19 17.98 -9.03
C VAL A 108 8.00 18.94 -9.15
N ASN A 109 8.12 20.17 -8.64
CA ASN A 109 7.07 21.17 -8.62
C ASN A 109 7.26 22.28 -9.65
N LEU A 110 8.33 22.21 -10.47
CA LEU A 110 8.62 23.27 -11.43
C LEU A 110 7.46 23.42 -12.43
N GLN A 111 6.84 24.58 -12.43
CA GLN A 111 5.76 24.92 -13.35
C GLN A 111 6.35 25.52 -14.63
N THR A 112 6.09 24.91 -15.77
CA THR A 112 6.64 25.34 -17.06
C THR A 112 5.64 26.20 -17.83
N PHE A 113 6.16 27.15 -18.63
CA PHE A 113 5.37 28.26 -19.19
C PHE A 113 4.33 27.83 -20.23
N GLU A 114 4.57 26.74 -20.95
CA GLU A 114 3.56 26.19 -21.87
C GLU A 114 2.53 25.32 -21.14
N TRP A 115 2.94 24.61 -20.07
CA TRP A 115 2.18 23.49 -19.51
C TRP A 115 1.88 23.76 -18.04
N SER A 116 0.97 24.69 -17.77
CA SER A 116 0.43 25.14 -16.46
C SER A 116 0.11 24.06 -15.38
N THR A 117 0.42 22.79 -15.58
CA THR A 117 0.29 21.69 -14.61
C THR A 117 1.60 20.88 -14.48
N PRO A 118 1.98 20.47 -13.24
CA PRO A 118 3.18 19.70 -12.96
C PRO A 118 3.42 18.45 -13.83
N PRO A 119 4.69 17.98 -13.94
CA PRO A 119 5.13 16.88 -14.80
C PRO A 119 4.29 15.61 -14.78
N LEU A 120 3.91 15.18 -13.57
CA LEU A 120 3.11 13.99 -13.33
C LEU A 120 1.64 14.16 -13.77
N ILE A 121 1.13 15.40 -13.68
CA ILE A 121 -0.23 15.76 -14.11
C ILE A 121 -0.32 15.82 -15.63
N HIS A 122 0.74 16.25 -16.31
CA HIS A 122 0.76 16.24 -17.77
C HIS A 122 0.82 14.83 -18.35
N ALA A 123 1.66 13.94 -17.78
CA ALA A 123 1.71 12.53 -18.19
C ALA A 123 0.33 11.83 -18.07
N ALA A 124 -0.46 12.18 -17.05
CA ALA A 124 -1.83 11.68 -16.88
C ALA A 124 -2.83 12.22 -17.93
N LYS A 125 -2.60 13.41 -18.50
CA LYS A 125 -3.50 14.07 -19.46
C LYS A 125 -3.31 13.62 -20.92
N GLU A 126 -2.09 13.27 -21.35
CA GLU A 126 -1.85 12.90 -22.76
C GLU A 126 -2.22 11.46 -23.12
N GLU A 127 -2.13 10.50 -22.19
CA GLU A 127 -2.54 9.09 -22.46
C GLU A 127 -4.06 8.87 -22.37
N SER A 128 -4.81 9.78 -21.75
CA SER A 128 -6.23 9.60 -21.37
C SER A 128 -7.24 9.97 -22.47
N GLY A 129 -7.05 9.45 -23.68
CA GLY A 129 -8.02 9.58 -24.78
C GLY A 129 -9.42 8.97 -24.49
N SER A 130 -9.65 8.31 -23.35
CA SER A 130 -10.95 7.68 -23.02
C SER A 130 -11.35 7.73 -21.53
N GLU A 131 -10.41 7.62 -20.57
CA GLU A 131 -10.69 7.63 -19.13
C GLU A 131 -10.18 8.91 -18.46
N SER A 132 -11.03 9.62 -17.71
CA SER A 132 -10.63 10.82 -16.94
C SER A 132 -9.82 10.40 -15.71
N PHE A 133 -8.55 10.05 -15.91
CA PHE A 133 -7.62 9.78 -14.81
C PHE A 133 -7.18 11.09 -14.15
N ASN A 134 -7.44 11.23 -12.86
CA ASN A 134 -6.71 12.20 -12.03
C ASN A 134 -5.24 11.76 -11.96
N ALA A 135 -4.30 12.72 -11.91
CA ALA A 135 -2.86 12.46 -11.80
C ALA A 135 -2.51 11.49 -10.66
N LEU A 136 -3.20 11.63 -9.52
CA LEU A 136 -3.07 10.74 -8.37
C LEU A 136 -3.48 9.29 -8.69
N ILE A 137 -4.57 9.10 -9.43
CA ILE A 137 -5.07 7.78 -9.83
C ILE A 137 -4.10 7.16 -10.84
N PHE A 138 -3.60 7.94 -11.80
CA PHE A 138 -2.62 7.47 -12.77
C PHE A 138 -1.31 7.04 -12.10
N ALA A 139 -0.78 7.87 -11.19
CA ALA A 139 0.40 7.53 -10.40
C ALA A 139 0.20 6.24 -9.58
N ALA A 140 -0.99 6.08 -8.99
CA ALA A 140 -1.34 4.88 -8.25
C ALA A 140 -1.49 3.62 -9.12
N ASP A 141 -2.02 3.73 -10.35
CA ASP A 141 -2.11 2.60 -11.29
C ASP A 141 -0.73 2.20 -11.83
N ARG A 142 0.11 3.19 -12.14
CA ARG A 142 1.44 2.96 -12.74
C ARG A 142 2.53 2.60 -11.74
N GLY A 143 2.30 2.75 -10.44
CA GLY A 143 3.30 2.42 -9.43
C GLY A 143 4.32 3.54 -9.20
N TYR A 144 3.94 4.79 -9.43
CA TYR A 144 4.85 5.92 -9.27
C TYR A 144 4.92 6.40 -7.82
N ILE A 145 6.05 6.13 -7.15
CA ILE A 145 6.28 6.48 -5.74
C ILE A 145 6.28 7.99 -5.47
N ASN A 146 6.47 8.81 -6.51
CA ASN A 146 6.37 10.26 -6.45
C ASN A 146 4.94 10.78 -6.18
N ILE A 147 3.95 9.87 -6.08
CA ILE A 147 2.61 10.16 -5.53
C ILE A 147 2.67 10.89 -4.17
N ALA A 148 3.77 10.75 -3.40
CA ALA A 148 4.04 11.50 -2.17
C ALA A 148 3.84 13.01 -2.35
N PHE A 149 4.32 13.55 -3.47
CA PHE A 149 4.30 14.99 -3.73
C PHE A 149 2.89 15.48 -4.02
N LEU A 150 2.11 14.71 -4.79
CA LEU A 150 0.70 14.97 -5.03
C LEU A 150 -0.07 15.04 -3.70
N LEU A 151 0.13 14.02 -2.85
CA LEU A 151 -0.52 13.94 -1.54
C LEU A 151 -0.10 15.08 -0.59
N LYS A 152 1.16 15.51 -0.62
CA LYS A 152 1.64 16.68 0.15
C LYS A 152 1.02 18.01 -0.31
N ASN A 153 0.68 18.12 -1.59
CA ASN A 153 0.09 19.33 -2.16
C ASN A 153 -1.45 19.34 -2.03
N ASN A 154 -2.00 18.60 -1.05
CA ASN A 154 -3.43 18.51 -0.73
C ASN A 154 -4.29 17.90 -1.86
N ASP A 155 -3.73 17.07 -2.75
CA ASP A 155 -4.57 16.27 -3.64
C ASP A 155 -5.50 15.37 -2.82
N ASN A 156 -6.76 15.29 -3.23
CA ASN A 156 -7.74 14.45 -2.56
C ASN A 156 -7.35 12.96 -2.71
N PRO A 157 -6.94 12.26 -1.63
CA PRO A 157 -6.55 10.84 -1.67
C PRO A 157 -7.72 9.92 -2.04
N ASN A 158 -8.95 10.44 -1.97
CA ASN A 158 -10.21 9.75 -2.23
C ASN A 158 -10.86 10.16 -3.56
N ALA A 159 -10.09 10.75 -4.48
CA ALA A 159 -10.59 11.02 -5.84
C ALA A 159 -11.12 9.73 -6.49
N ILE A 160 -12.18 9.84 -7.29
CA ILE A 160 -12.79 8.69 -7.97
C ILE A 160 -12.61 8.79 -9.48
N SER A 161 -12.36 7.66 -10.14
CA SER A 161 -12.38 7.55 -11.60
C SER A 161 -13.82 7.51 -12.13
N LYS A 162 -13.99 7.52 -13.46
CA LYS A 162 -15.31 7.30 -14.10
C LYS A 162 -15.93 5.95 -13.73
N SER A 163 -15.11 4.97 -13.36
CA SER A 163 -15.51 3.63 -12.93
C SER A 163 -15.66 3.52 -11.41
N GLU A 164 -15.75 4.65 -10.71
CA GLU A 164 -15.89 4.76 -9.25
C GLU A 164 -14.74 4.13 -8.44
N LEU A 165 -13.55 4.00 -9.04
CA LEU A 165 -12.36 3.47 -8.37
C LEU A 165 -11.49 4.59 -7.80
N THR A 166 -10.99 4.38 -6.58
CA THR A 166 -10.08 5.32 -5.89
C THR A 166 -8.61 5.00 -6.13
N PRO A 167 -7.66 5.93 -5.91
CA PRO A 167 -6.23 5.67 -6.05
C PRO A 167 -5.77 4.41 -5.29
N ILE A 168 -6.28 4.19 -4.07
CA ILE A 168 -5.90 3.02 -3.27
C ILE A 168 -6.39 1.71 -3.89
N MET A 169 -7.55 1.71 -4.57
CA MET A 169 -8.04 0.54 -5.31
C MET A 169 -7.12 0.20 -6.49
N PHE A 170 -6.60 1.20 -7.20
CA PHE A 170 -5.60 0.97 -8.26
C PHE A 170 -4.28 0.45 -7.68
N ALA A 171 -3.77 1.05 -6.61
CA ALA A 171 -2.54 0.59 -5.95
C ALA A 171 -2.64 -0.87 -5.48
N CYS A 172 -3.71 -1.22 -4.75
CA CYS A 172 -3.99 -2.61 -4.33
C CYS A 172 -4.20 -3.54 -5.53
N GLY A 173 -4.87 -3.07 -6.58
CA GLY A 173 -5.13 -3.83 -7.80
C GLY A 173 -3.88 -4.11 -8.63
N ARG A 174 -2.79 -3.37 -8.43
CA ARG A 174 -1.53 -3.51 -9.17
C ARG A 174 -0.36 -3.99 -8.32
N ASP A 175 -0.62 -4.32 -7.06
CA ASP A 175 0.38 -4.71 -6.05
C ASP A 175 1.45 -3.63 -5.76
N HIS A 176 1.04 -2.35 -5.80
CA HIS A 176 1.90 -1.23 -5.44
C HIS A 176 1.80 -0.96 -3.93
N PHE A 177 2.36 -1.86 -3.13
CA PHE A 177 2.26 -1.85 -1.67
C PHE A 177 2.69 -0.53 -1.03
N GLU A 178 3.84 0.01 -1.44
CA GLU A 178 4.41 1.24 -0.88
C GLU A 178 3.49 2.44 -1.15
N ILE A 179 2.85 2.47 -2.33
CA ILE A 179 1.86 3.51 -2.68
C ILE A 179 0.58 3.35 -1.86
N MET A 180 0.12 2.12 -1.64
CA MET A 180 -1.03 1.87 -0.76
C MET A 180 -0.74 2.40 0.65
N GLU A 181 0.43 2.12 1.23
CA GLU A 181 0.81 2.63 2.55
C GLU A 181 0.83 4.17 2.60
N MET A 182 1.39 4.80 1.56
CA MET A 182 1.39 6.26 1.45
C MET A 182 -0.03 6.82 1.37
N LEU A 183 -0.88 6.28 0.50
CA LEU A 183 -2.27 6.71 0.39
C LEU A 183 -3.01 6.60 1.73
N LEU A 184 -2.84 5.51 2.47
CA LEU A 184 -3.41 5.33 3.80
C LEU A 184 -2.88 6.35 4.80
N ALA A 185 -1.58 6.69 4.75
CA ALA A 185 -0.98 7.70 5.60
C ALA A 185 -1.55 9.11 5.38
N TYR A 186 -2.00 9.41 4.15
CA TYR A 186 -2.65 10.68 3.80
C TYR A 186 -4.19 10.62 3.88
N GLY A 187 -4.76 9.59 4.50
CA GLY A 187 -6.21 9.54 4.76
C GLY A 187 -7.05 8.96 3.62
N ALA A 188 -6.46 8.13 2.76
CA ALA A 188 -7.25 7.32 1.84
C ALA A 188 -8.20 6.40 2.61
N ILE A 189 -9.46 6.41 2.19
CA ILE A 189 -10.53 5.57 2.70
C ILE A 189 -10.37 4.20 2.08
N TYR A 190 -10.48 3.18 2.93
CA TYR A 190 -10.46 1.79 2.52
C TYR A 190 -11.79 1.12 2.91
N ASP A 191 -12.27 0.23 2.04
CA ASP A 191 -13.48 -0.54 2.25
C ASP A 191 -13.30 -2.01 1.80
N TYR A 192 -14.37 -2.79 1.74
CA TYR A 192 -14.30 -4.18 1.28
C TYR A 192 -13.81 -4.33 -0.18
N SER A 193 -13.98 -3.30 -1.01
CA SER A 193 -13.62 -3.34 -2.43
C SER A 193 -12.12 -3.50 -2.63
N ILE A 194 -11.30 -2.84 -1.79
CA ILE A 194 -9.83 -3.01 -1.87
C ILE A 194 -9.40 -4.44 -1.51
N PHE A 195 -10.12 -5.09 -0.59
CA PHE A 195 -9.86 -6.48 -0.20
C PHE A 195 -10.15 -7.43 -1.36
N ARG A 196 -11.29 -7.20 -2.01
CA ARG A 196 -11.72 -7.92 -3.21
C ARG A 196 -10.66 -7.85 -4.32
N LEU A 197 -10.14 -6.65 -4.59
CA LEU A 197 -9.10 -6.41 -5.60
C LEU A 197 -7.75 -7.05 -5.23
N THR A 198 -7.38 -6.97 -3.95
CA THR A 198 -6.13 -7.56 -3.44
C THR A 198 -6.13 -9.09 -3.59
N ILE A 199 -7.26 -9.75 -3.31
CA ILE A 199 -7.41 -11.19 -3.52
C ILE A 199 -7.21 -11.56 -4.99
N LEU A 200 -7.79 -10.80 -5.92
CA LEU A 200 -7.73 -11.10 -7.35
C LEU A 200 -6.30 -10.93 -7.92
N ASN A 201 -5.58 -9.91 -7.45
CA ASN A 201 -4.25 -9.55 -7.97
C ASN A 201 -3.08 -10.17 -7.21
N LYS A 202 -3.38 -11.11 -6.29
CA LYS A 202 -2.42 -12.09 -5.76
C LYS A 202 -1.30 -11.52 -4.86
N SER A 203 -1.46 -10.32 -4.31
CA SER A 203 -0.50 -9.76 -3.35
C SER A 203 -0.70 -10.31 -1.95
N VAL A 204 0.24 -11.15 -1.49
CA VAL A 204 0.27 -11.64 -0.10
C VAL A 204 0.58 -10.48 0.86
N LYS A 205 1.61 -9.69 0.55
CA LYS A 205 2.09 -8.57 1.40
C LYS A 205 0.98 -7.53 1.64
N THR A 206 0.28 -7.13 0.58
CA THR A 206 -0.85 -6.20 0.67
C THR A 206 -1.97 -6.81 1.50
N LEU A 207 -2.33 -8.08 1.27
CA LEU A 207 -3.38 -8.76 2.02
C LEU A 207 -3.07 -8.83 3.53
N GLU A 208 -1.84 -9.22 3.89
CA GLU A 208 -1.38 -9.27 5.28
C GLU A 208 -1.49 -7.90 5.96
N TYR A 209 -1.04 -6.85 5.30
CA TYR A 209 -1.13 -5.50 5.86
C TYR A 209 -2.58 -5.04 6.03
N LEU A 210 -3.44 -5.27 5.04
CA LEU A 210 -4.86 -4.92 5.14
C LEU A 210 -5.54 -5.65 6.30
N LEU A 211 -5.25 -6.94 6.51
CA LEU A 211 -5.82 -7.71 7.61
C LEU A 211 -5.39 -7.24 9.00
N THR A 212 -4.28 -6.52 9.11
CA THR A 212 -3.88 -5.85 10.36
C THR A 212 -4.59 -4.51 10.58
N LEU A 213 -5.28 -3.94 9.58
CA LEU A 213 -6.06 -2.70 9.76
C LEU A 213 -7.34 -3.01 10.55
N ASP A 214 -7.91 -1.98 11.16
CA ASP A 214 -9.26 -2.07 11.71
C ASP A 214 -10.26 -2.07 10.56
N ILE A 215 -10.58 -3.29 10.15
CA ILE A 215 -11.58 -3.57 9.13
C ILE A 215 -12.68 -4.45 9.72
N ASP A 216 -13.16 -4.11 10.93
CA ASP A 216 -14.50 -4.58 11.39
C ASP A 216 -15.57 -4.27 10.33
N THR A 217 -15.29 -3.34 9.41
CA THR A 217 -16.07 -3.05 8.22
C THR A 217 -16.10 -4.15 7.16
N ILE A 218 -15.27 -5.20 7.15
CA ILE A 218 -15.39 -6.24 6.11
C ILE A 218 -16.72 -6.99 6.25
N ASP A 219 -17.01 -7.54 7.43
CA ASP A 219 -18.26 -8.26 7.69
C ASP A 219 -19.47 -7.30 7.78
N THR A 220 -19.24 -6.08 8.28
CA THR A 220 -20.28 -5.04 8.38
C THR A 220 -20.68 -4.50 6.99
N TYR A 221 -19.72 -4.26 6.09
CA TYR A 221 -19.96 -3.84 4.70
C TYR A 221 -20.63 -4.92 3.87
N ILE A 222 -20.28 -6.20 4.10
CA ILE A 222 -20.98 -7.36 3.51
C ILE A 222 -22.48 -7.28 3.87
N THR A 223 -22.76 -6.99 5.14
CA THR A 223 -24.13 -6.90 5.68
C THR A 223 -24.88 -5.67 5.15
N GLU A 224 -24.25 -4.49 5.09
CA GLU A 224 -24.87 -3.23 4.68
C GLU A 224 -25.12 -3.14 3.17
N LYS A 225 -24.22 -3.66 2.32
CA LYS A 225 -24.36 -3.62 0.86
C LYS A 225 -25.07 -4.84 0.26
N LYS A 226 -25.66 -5.72 1.07
CA LYS A 226 -26.27 -6.99 0.62
C LYS A 226 -25.32 -7.86 -0.23
N LEU A 227 -24.01 -7.76 0.01
CA LEU A 227 -23.08 -8.69 -0.61
C LEU A 227 -23.32 -10.05 0.04
N VAL A 228 -23.79 -11.02 -0.74
CA VAL A 228 -24.37 -12.24 -0.18
C VAL A 228 -23.31 -13.23 0.31
N ASN A 229 -22.04 -13.02 -0.06
CA ASN A 229 -20.95 -13.94 0.21
C ASN A 229 -19.95 -13.32 1.18
N SER A 230 -19.60 -14.06 2.24
CA SER A 230 -18.50 -13.69 3.13
C SER A 230 -17.17 -13.58 2.36
N VAL A 231 -16.17 -12.95 2.97
CA VAL A 231 -14.77 -12.96 2.51
C VAL A 231 -14.30 -14.34 2.06
N LEU A 232 -14.53 -15.35 2.90
CA LEU A 232 -14.04 -16.70 2.66
C LEU A 232 -14.70 -17.31 1.42
N HIS A 233 -16.03 -17.22 1.31
CA HIS A 233 -16.76 -17.61 0.10
C HIS A 233 -16.26 -16.91 -1.16
N TYR A 234 -16.12 -15.58 -1.12
CA TYR A 234 -15.62 -14.82 -2.27
C TYR A 234 -14.22 -15.31 -2.67
N PHE A 235 -13.32 -15.41 -1.69
CA PHE A 235 -11.97 -15.89 -1.89
C PHE A 235 -11.95 -17.28 -2.53
N LEU A 236 -12.68 -18.25 -1.97
CA LEU A 236 -12.70 -19.64 -2.44
C LEU A 236 -13.29 -19.79 -3.85
N ILE A 237 -14.29 -18.97 -4.21
CA ILE A 237 -14.90 -18.99 -5.55
C ILE A 237 -13.94 -18.41 -6.58
N GLU A 238 -13.34 -17.26 -6.29
CA GLU A 238 -12.45 -16.58 -7.23
C GLU A 238 -11.07 -17.24 -7.32
N SER A 239 -10.56 -17.80 -6.21
CA SER A 239 -9.24 -18.45 -6.19
C SER A 239 -9.16 -19.65 -7.12
N LEU A 240 -10.28 -20.35 -7.37
CA LEU A 240 -10.38 -21.47 -8.30
C LEU A 240 -10.27 -21.06 -9.78
N LYS A 241 -10.47 -19.76 -10.10
CA LYS A 241 -10.29 -19.23 -11.45
C LYS A 241 -8.83 -18.78 -11.71
N LEU A 242 -7.98 -18.77 -10.67
CA LEU A 242 -6.62 -18.25 -10.76
C LEU A 242 -5.66 -19.28 -11.35
N SER A 243 -4.75 -18.81 -12.21
CA SER A 243 -3.70 -19.62 -12.84
C SER A 243 -2.55 -20.05 -11.92
N HIS A 244 -2.44 -19.51 -10.69
CA HIS A 244 -1.33 -19.77 -9.76
C HIS A 244 -1.82 -20.31 -8.42
N LYS A 245 -1.98 -21.63 -8.33
CA LYS A 245 -2.49 -22.33 -7.14
C LYS A 245 -1.69 -22.03 -5.86
N ASN A 246 -0.35 -22.00 -5.94
CA ASN A 246 0.52 -21.77 -4.76
C ASN A 246 0.26 -20.42 -4.08
N LEU A 247 0.07 -19.37 -4.87
CA LEU A 247 -0.12 -18.01 -4.37
C LEU A 247 -1.52 -17.86 -3.74
N ALA A 248 -2.52 -18.52 -4.33
CA ALA A 248 -3.84 -18.63 -3.72
C ALA A 248 -3.79 -19.40 -2.39
N ILE A 249 -3.01 -20.47 -2.28
CA ILE A 249 -2.83 -21.18 -0.99
C ILE A 249 -2.19 -20.27 0.06
N GLN A 250 -1.18 -19.47 -0.31
CA GLN A 250 -0.56 -18.50 0.60
C GLN A 250 -1.57 -17.47 1.11
N ASN A 251 -2.39 -16.90 0.21
CA ASN A 251 -3.46 -15.98 0.61
C ASN A 251 -4.50 -16.66 1.52
N LEU A 252 -4.88 -17.91 1.26
CA LEU A 252 -5.80 -18.64 2.13
C LEU A 252 -5.22 -18.80 3.54
N LYS A 253 -3.94 -19.17 3.65
CA LYS A 253 -3.25 -19.28 4.94
C LYS A 253 -3.26 -17.96 5.69
N VAL A 254 -3.00 -16.85 4.99
CA VAL A 254 -3.07 -15.50 5.55
C VAL A 254 -4.48 -15.17 6.07
N LEU A 255 -5.55 -15.53 5.35
CA LEU A 255 -6.93 -15.35 5.82
C LEU A 255 -7.25 -16.18 7.07
N ILE A 256 -6.80 -17.44 7.09
CA ILE A 256 -6.96 -18.37 8.21
C ILE A 256 -6.21 -17.85 9.45
N ASP A 257 -4.99 -17.37 9.24
CA ASP A 257 -4.19 -16.74 10.29
C ASP A 257 -4.85 -15.46 10.80
N ALA A 258 -5.52 -14.69 9.95
CA ALA A 258 -6.30 -13.54 10.41
C ALA A 258 -7.60 -13.92 11.15
N GLY A 259 -7.93 -15.21 11.24
CA GLY A 259 -9.09 -15.69 11.97
C GLY A 259 -10.40 -15.47 11.23
N VAL A 260 -10.40 -15.61 9.89
CA VAL A 260 -11.59 -15.43 9.05
C VAL A 260 -12.81 -16.22 9.57
N GLU A 261 -13.98 -15.60 9.52
CA GLU A 261 -15.25 -16.20 9.96
C GLU A 261 -15.67 -17.36 9.05
N ILE A 262 -16.14 -18.45 9.67
CA ILE A 262 -16.44 -19.73 8.98
C ILE A 262 -17.92 -20.11 8.99
N ASN A 263 -18.76 -19.49 9.82
CA ASN A 263 -20.13 -19.93 10.03
C ASN A 263 -21.14 -19.25 9.09
N SER A 264 -20.69 -18.24 8.34
CA SER A 264 -21.49 -17.58 7.31
C SER A 264 -21.91 -18.58 6.23
N VAL A 265 -23.03 -18.29 5.56
CA VAL A 265 -23.51 -19.03 4.39
C VAL A 265 -23.57 -18.08 3.19
N ASN A 266 -23.36 -18.62 1.99
CA ASN A 266 -23.52 -17.88 0.74
C ASN A 266 -25.00 -17.70 0.35
N GLU A 267 -25.23 -17.09 -0.83
CA GLU A 267 -26.57 -16.91 -1.43
C GLU A 267 -27.37 -18.21 -1.62
N ASN A 268 -26.66 -19.32 -1.79
CA ASN A 268 -27.25 -20.65 -1.94
C ASN A 268 -27.43 -21.37 -0.59
N ASN A 269 -27.27 -20.67 0.54
CA ASN A 269 -27.34 -21.21 1.90
C ASN A 269 -26.31 -22.33 2.17
N GLN A 270 -25.17 -22.26 1.50
CA GLN A 270 -24.06 -23.20 1.65
C GLN A 270 -22.96 -22.60 2.52
N LEU A 271 -22.35 -23.44 3.35
CA LEU A 271 -21.14 -23.10 4.10
C LEU A 271 -19.92 -23.12 3.18
N ALA A 272 -18.86 -22.41 3.56
CA ALA A 272 -17.63 -22.32 2.77
C ALA A 272 -17.06 -23.72 2.43
N VAL A 273 -17.04 -24.63 3.41
CA VAL A 273 -16.60 -26.03 3.24
C VAL A 273 -17.36 -26.83 2.18
N LYS A 274 -18.58 -26.42 1.82
CA LYS A 274 -19.38 -27.07 0.77
C LYS A 274 -19.12 -26.50 -0.62
N VAL A 275 -18.56 -25.30 -0.70
CA VAL A 275 -18.26 -24.62 -1.96
C VAL A 275 -16.88 -25.02 -2.50
N VAL A 276 -15.95 -25.39 -1.61
CA VAL A 276 -14.59 -25.78 -2.01
C VAL A 276 -14.60 -27.10 -2.78
N LYS A 277 -14.05 -27.07 -4.00
CA LYS A 277 -13.88 -28.26 -4.85
C LYS A 277 -12.48 -28.87 -4.78
N ASP A 278 -11.46 -28.05 -4.54
CA ASP A 278 -10.07 -28.49 -4.44
C ASP A 278 -9.79 -29.08 -3.05
N GLY A 279 -9.24 -30.29 -3.00
CA GLY A 279 -9.01 -31.01 -1.75
C GLY A 279 -8.05 -30.29 -0.80
N GLU A 280 -7.01 -29.65 -1.33
CA GLU A 280 -6.01 -28.98 -0.50
C GLU A 280 -6.59 -27.71 0.16
N PHE A 281 -7.37 -26.93 -0.58
CA PHE A 281 -8.11 -25.80 -0.01
C PHE A 281 -9.11 -26.28 1.05
N LEU A 282 -9.78 -27.41 0.81
CA LEU A 282 -10.75 -27.97 1.73
C LEU A 282 -10.09 -28.36 3.05
N ASP A 283 -8.91 -28.97 3.00
CA ASP A 283 -8.14 -29.35 4.19
C ASP A 283 -7.76 -28.13 5.02
N TYR A 284 -7.29 -27.04 4.40
CA TYR A 284 -7.00 -25.80 5.12
C TYR A 284 -8.23 -25.22 5.83
N VAL A 285 -9.39 -25.19 5.15
CA VAL A 285 -10.64 -24.70 5.76
C VAL A 285 -11.10 -25.62 6.90
N LYS A 286 -10.99 -26.94 6.73
CA LYS A 286 -11.32 -27.92 7.79
C LYS A 286 -10.38 -27.80 8.99
N CYS A 287 -9.07 -27.65 8.77
CA CYS A 287 -8.10 -27.39 9.84
C CYS A 287 -8.45 -26.10 10.60
N HIS A 288 -8.88 -25.04 9.92
CA HIS A 288 -9.34 -23.82 10.58
C HIS A 288 -10.58 -24.05 11.46
N ILE A 289 -11.55 -24.85 11.00
CA ILE A 289 -12.71 -25.26 11.81
C ILE A 289 -12.26 -26.00 13.08
N VAL A 290 -11.33 -26.95 12.94
CA VAL A 290 -10.78 -27.70 14.07
C VAL A 290 -10.11 -26.76 15.08
N LYS A 291 -9.25 -25.87 14.59
CA LYS A 291 -8.53 -24.86 15.36
C LYS A 291 -9.50 -23.98 16.17
N LEU A 292 -10.51 -23.40 15.52
CA LEU A 292 -11.51 -22.55 16.20
C LEU A 292 -12.28 -23.33 17.28
N LYS A 293 -12.75 -24.55 16.96
CA LYS A 293 -13.47 -25.40 17.91
C LYS A 293 -12.62 -25.72 19.14
N LYS A 294 -11.34 -26.07 18.97
CA LYS A 294 -10.44 -26.45 20.08
C LYS A 294 -10.00 -25.25 20.93
N ALA A 295 -9.93 -24.06 20.35
CA ALA A 295 -9.79 -22.81 21.09
C ALA A 295 -11.05 -22.41 21.86
N GLY A 296 -12.21 -23.06 21.63
CA GLY A 296 -13.48 -22.66 22.24
C GLY A 296 -14.11 -21.43 21.57
N ILE A 297 -13.71 -21.12 20.34
CA ILE A 297 -14.38 -20.13 19.49
C ILE A 297 -15.61 -20.81 18.86
N TYR A 298 -16.73 -20.09 18.75
CA TYR A 298 -17.98 -20.66 18.26
C TYR A 298 -17.87 -21.17 16.82
N VAL A 299 -18.28 -22.43 16.64
CA VAL A 299 -18.38 -23.10 15.34
C VAL A 299 -19.76 -23.74 15.25
N CYS A 300 -20.50 -23.50 14.17
CA CYS A 300 -21.83 -24.06 14.00
C CYS A 300 -21.78 -25.59 13.84
N GLN A 301 -22.82 -26.29 14.28
CA GLN A 301 -22.83 -27.77 14.26
C GLN A 301 -22.65 -28.35 12.86
N LYS A 302 -23.11 -27.65 11.81
CA LYS A 302 -22.95 -28.07 10.43
C LYS A 302 -21.46 -28.13 10.01
N ASN A 303 -20.65 -27.15 10.41
CA ASN A 303 -19.19 -27.14 10.23
C ASN A 303 -18.51 -28.20 11.10
N ILE A 304 -18.97 -28.38 12.35
CA ILE A 304 -18.38 -29.38 13.25
C ILE A 304 -18.50 -30.80 12.66
N LYS A 305 -19.67 -31.16 12.13
CA LYS A 305 -19.92 -32.47 11.52
C LYS A 305 -19.00 -32.80 10.35
N THR A 306 -18.41 -31.79 9.67
CA THR A 306 -17.50 -32.03 8.54
C THR A 306 -16.08 -32.42 8.98
N VAL A 307 -15.75 -32.30 10.26
CA VAL A 307 -14.40 -32.57 10.79
C VAL A 307 -14.39 -33.55 11.97
N GLU A 308 -15.54 -33.99 12.48
CA GLU A 308 -15.66 -34.82 13.69
C GLU A 308 -14.89 -36.16 13.66
N LYS A 309 -14.58 -36.69 12.47
CA LYS A 309 -13.93 -37.99 12.27
C LYS A 309 -12.65 -37.88 11.44
N GLU A 310 -12.08 -36.68 11.33
CA GLU A 310 -10.89 -36.39 10.54
C GLU A 310 -9.90 -35.60 11.41
N PHE A 311 -8.61 -35.60 11.04
CA PHE A 311 -7.57 -34.77 11.69
C PHE A 311 -7.31 -35.06 13.18
N ASP A 312 -7.33 -36.33 13.59
CA ASP A 312 -7.12 -36.76 14.99
C ASP A 312 -5.81 -36.22 15.60
N ASP A 313 -4.68 -36.30 14.87
CA ASP A 313 -3.40 -35.79 15.34
C ASP A 313 -3.44 -34.26 15.52
N PHE A 314 -3.98 -33.54 14.55
CA PHE A 314 -4.11 -32.09 14.59
C PHE A 314 -5.05 -31.61 15.71
N HIS A 315 -6.07 -32.40 16.05
CA HIS A 315 -6.92 -32.15 17.22
C HIS A 315 -6.11 -32.15 18.53
N ILE A 316 -5.14 -33.06 18.67
CA ILE A 316 -4.26 -33.17 19.84
C ILE A 316 -3.28 -32.00 19.86
N GLU A 317 -2.65 -31.68 18.73
CA GLU A 317 -1.73 -30.55 18.60
C GLU A 317 -2.40 -29.23 19.00
N CYS A 318 -3.62 -28.99 18.49
CA CYS A 318 -4.44 -27.84 18.86
C CYS A 318 -4.67 -27.74 20.38
N LEU A 319 -4.98 -28.85 21.04
CA LEU A 319 -5.23 -28.87 22.48
C LEU A 319 -3.96 -28.60 23.29
N ASN A 320 -2.82 -29.13 22.84
CA ASN A 320 -1.53 -28.91 23.49
C ASN A 320 -1.11 -27.44 23.40
N GLU A 321 -1.25 -26.82 22.24
CA GLU A 321 -0.94 -25.40 22.08
C GLU A 321 -1.91 -24.52 22.89
N VAL A 322 -3.21 -24.84 22.92
CA VAL A 322 -4.19 -24.14 23.78
C VAL A 322 -3.82 -24.21 25.26
N LYS A 323 -3.32 -25.36 25.76
CA LYS A 323 -2.83 -25.47 27.14
C LYS A 323 -1.66 -24.53 27.39
N LYS A 324 -0.72 -24.44 26.45
CA LYS A 324 0.42 -23.51 26.51
C LYS A 324 -0.05 -22.06 26.56
N LEU A 325 -0.96 -21.67 25.67
CA LEU A 325 -1.54 -20.32 25.61
C LEU A 325 -2.24 -19.88 26.90
N LYS A 326 -2.82 -20.83 27.66
CA LYS A 326 -3.49 -20.55 28.95
C LYS A 326 -2.50 -20.23 30.07
N ASN A 327 -1.26 -20.66 29.95
CA ASN A 327 -0.22 -20.47 30.96
C ASN A 327 0.66 -19.25 30.65
N ASP A 328 0.88 -18.96 29.37
CA ASP A 328 1.79 -17.90 28.93
C ASP A 328 1.15 -16.51 29.03
N LYS A 329 1.78 -15.62 29.80
CA LYS A 329 1.37 -14.22 29.98
C LYS A 329 1.98 -13.29 28.93
N ILE A 330 1.28 -12.20 28.63
CA ILE A 330 1.77 -11.16 27.71
C ILE A 330 2.53 -10.09 28.50
N GLY A 331 3.86 -10.17 28.48
CA GLY A 331 4.73 -9.22 29.16
C GLY A 331 4.37 -9.08 30.66
N PRO A 332 4.46 -7.86 31.24
CA PRO A 332 4.03 -7.61 32.62
C PRO A 332 2.51 -7.55 32.81
N SER A 333 1.70 -7.73 31.76
CA SER A 333 0.25 -7.65 31.89
C SER A 333 -0.34 -8.89 32.59
N ASN A 334 -1.53 -8.75 33.16
CA ASN A 334 -2.31 -9.88 33.70
C ASN A 334 -3.04 -10.67 32.60
N LEU A 335 -2.80 -10.38 31.33
CA LEU A 335 -3.44 -11.05 30.20
C LEU A 335 -2.62 -12.28 29.81
N VAL A 336 -3.29 -13.41 29.57
CA VAL A 336 -2.67 -14.60 28.96
C VAL A 336 -2.98 -14.66 27.46
N PHE A 337 -2.12 -15.31 26.67
CA PHE A 337 -2.32 -15.39 25.22
C PHE A 337 -3.63 -16.06 24.83
N PHE A 338 -4.14 -17.02 25.61
CA PHE A 338 -5.44 -17.64 25.38
C PHE A 338 -6.58 -16.62 25.38
N GLU A 339 -6.52 -15.61 26.23
CA GLU A 339 -7.55 -14.57 26.30
C GLU A 339 -7.60 -13.69 25.04
N VAL A 340 -6.48 -13.54 24.32
CA VAL A 340 -6.42 -12.80 23.04
C VAL A 340 -7.36 -13.43 22.02
N LEU A 341 -7.46 -14.77 21.99
CA LEU A 341 -8.33 -15.49 21.05
C LEU A 341 -9.81 -15.12 21.20
N HIS A 342 -10.25 -14.69 22.40
CA HIS A 342 -11.67 -14.42 22.67
C HIS A 342 -12.02 -12.94 22.76
N LYS A 343 -11.08 -12.07 23.16
CA LYS A 343 -11.35 -10.63 23.30
C LYS A 343 -11.34 -9.93 21.93
N SER A 344 -12.13 -8.86 21.81
CA SER A 344 -12.04 -7.93 20.69
C SER A 344 -10.74 -7.13 20.77
N PHE A 345 -10.19 -6.69 19.64
CA PHE A 345 -9.00 -5.85 19.65
C PHE A 345 -9.24 -4.51 20.36
N HIS A 346 -10.49 -4.02 20.38
CA HIS A 346 -10.93 -2.88 21.20
C HIS A 346 -10.63 -3.10 22.69
N SER A 347 -11.08 -4.24 23.24
CA SER A 347 -10.82 -4.58 24.65
C SER A 347 -9.35 -4.86 24.93
N LEU A 348 -8.65 -5.47 23.97
CA LEU A 348 -7.21 -5.75 24.07
C LEU A 348 -6.40 -4.45 24.12
N ALA A 349 -6.72 -3.48 23.26
CA ALA A 349 -6.04 -2.19 23.21
C ALA A 349 -6.06 -1.49 24.58
N ILE A 350 -7.19 -1.51 25.29
CA ILE A 350 -7.31 -0.89 26.61
C ILE A 350 -6.48 -1.63 27.66
N ARG A 351 -6.52 -2.97 27.66
CA ARG A 351 -5.77 -3.78 28.63
C ARG A 351 -4.27 -3.72 28.42
N LEU A 352 -3.84 -3.59 27.16
CA LEU A 352 -2.42 -3.60 26.77
C LEU A 352 -1.84 -2.19 26.59
N LYS A 353 -2.64 -1.12 26.73
CA LYS A 353 -2.20 0.26 26.51
C LYS A 353 -0.88 0.63 27.21
N TYR A 354 -0.70 0.19 28.45
CA TYR A 354 0.50 0.48 29.25
C TYR A 354 1.53 -0.65 29.25
N THR A 355 1.35 -1.64 28.38
CA THR A 355 2.27 -2.76 28.18
C THR A 355 3.02 -2.52 26.88
N ASN A 356 4.35 -2.47 26.91
CA ASN A 356 5.11 -2.44 25.67
C ASN A 356 4.94 -3.80 24.96
N ILE A 357 4.17 -3.79 23.88
CA ILE A 357 3.90 -4.96 23.05
C ILE A 357 4.66 -4.93 21.72
N ASP A 358 5.48 -3.92 21.44
CA ASP A 358 6.16 -3.76 20.14
C ASP A 358 7.06 -4.95 19.81
N SER A 359 7.76 -5.50 20.82
CA SER A 359 8.60 -6.70 20.67
C SER A 359 7.81 -8.01 20.60
N ILE A 360 6.54 -7.99 21.05
CA ILE A 360 5.64 -9.15 21.10
C ILE A 360 4.86 -9.29 19.79
N VAL A 361 4.46 -8.17 19.15
CA VAL A 361 3.74 -8.15 17.88
C VAL A 361 4.71 -8.37 16.71
N ASP A 362 5.25 -9.58 16.66
CA ASP A 362 6.16 -10.06 15.62
C ASP A 362 5.62 -11.40 15.13
N LYS A 363 5.22 -11.44 13.86
CA LYS A 363 4.52 -12.58 13.26
C LYS A 363 5.38 -13.84 13.32
N ASP A 364 6.65 -13.74 12.94
CA ASP A 364 7.55 -14.88 12.86
C ASP A 364 7.88 -15.42 14.25
N LYS A 365 8.12 -14.54 15.23
CA LYS A 365 8.30 -14.98 16.62
C LYS A 365 7.06 -15.68 17.17
N LEU A 366 5.87 -15.14 16.93
CA LEU A 366 4.62 -15.74 17.40
C LEU A 366 4.34 -17.09 16.74
N LEU A 367 4.58 -17.22 15.43
CA LEU A 367 4.45 -18.50 14.72
C LEU A 367 5.47 -19.54 15.18
N ASN A 368 6.69 -19.12 15.53
CA ASN A 368 7.69 -20.04 16.09
C ASN A 368 7.30 -20.57 17.48
N ILE A 369 6.64 -19.75 18.30
CA ILE A 369 6.24 -20.14 19.66
C ILE A 369 4.89 -20.89 19.65
N TYR A 370 3.98 -20.46 18.77
CA TYR A 370 2.60 -20.94 18.63
C TYR A 370 2.28 -21.23 17.15
N PRO A 371 2.76 -22.34 16.58
CA PRO A 371 2.59 -22.64 15.15
C PRO A 371 1.15 -22.67 14.65
N ILE A 372 0.18 -23.01 15.52
CA ILE A 372 -1.22 -23.13 15.12
C ILE A 372 -1.96 -21.80 15.29
N TYR A 373 -1.85 -21.15 16.44
CA TYR A 373 -2.64 -19.98 16.83
C TYR A 373 -1.88 -18.65 16.73
N GLY A 374 -0.56 -18.69 16.53
CA GLY A 374 0.31 -17.51 16.46
C GLY A 374 -0.14 -16.49 15.44
N GLY A 375 -0.65 -16.94 14.28
CA GLY A 375 -1.25 -16.06 13.28
C GLY A 375 -2.46 -15.26 13.82
N ILE A 376 -3.43 -15.93 14.46
CA ILE A 376 -4.65 -15.25 14.98
C ILE A 376 -4.27 -14.27 16.09
N ILE A 377 -3.34 -14.69 16.95
CA ILE A 377 -2.81 -13.85 18.02
C ILE A 377 -2.13 -12.62 17.43
N TYR A 378 -1.25 -12.79 16.43
CA TYR A 378 -0.57 -11.71 15.75
C TYR A 378 -1.55 -10.69 15.20
N TYR A 379 -2.52 -11.11 14.37
CA TYR A 379 -3.46 -10.17 13.75
C TYR A 379 -4.32 -9.43 14.78
N LYS A 380 -4.76 -10.10 15.85
CA LYS A 380 -5.51 -9.44 16.93
C LYS A 380 -4.66 -8.44 17.70
N LEU A 381 -3.42 -8.79 18.03
CA LEU A 381 -2.51 -7.88 18.73
C LEU A 381 -2.07 -6.72 17.83
N ALA A 382 -1.82 -6.94 16.54
CA ALA A 382 -1.50 -5.89 15.58
C ALA A 382 -2.64 -4.87 15.44
N LYS A 383 -3.89 -5.33 15.35
CA LYS A 383 -5.07 -4.45 15.39
C LYS A 383 -5.15 -3.67 16.70
N ALA A 384 -4.91 -4.34 17.84
CA ALA A 384 -4.94 -3.70 19.15
C ALA A 384 -3.83 -2.63 19.29
N GLN A 385 -2.61 -2.94 18.85
CA GLN A 385 -1.46 -2.03 18.84
C GLN A 385 -1.73 -0.79 17.98
N ARG A 386 -2.30 -0.96 16.79
CA ARG A 386 -2.70 0.16 15.93
C ARG A 386 -3.76 1.03 16.62
N ARG A 387 -4.74 0.42 17.28
CA ARG A 387 -5.74 1.16 18.06
C ARG A 387 -5.11 1.92 19.23
N ILE A 388 -4.16 1.32 19.95
CA ILE A 388 -3.41 2.01 21.03
C ILE A 388 -2.78 3.30 20.50
N LYS A 389 -2.07 3.23 19.36
CA LYS A 389 -1.45 4.41 18.72
C LYS A 389 -2.46 5.49 18.34
N ILE A 390 -3.65 5.10 17.86
CA ILE A 390 -4.74 6.05 17.56
C ILE A 390 -5.22 6.71 18.85
N VAL A 391 -5.48 5.92 19.90
CA VAL A 391 -5.94 6.42 21.20
C VAL A 391 -4.93 7.37 21.84
N GLU A 392 -3.63 7.05 21.81
CA GLU A 392 -2.57 7.91 22.32
C GLU A 392 -2.57 9.29 21.62
N ARG A 393 -2.70 9.32 20.29
CA ARG A 393 -2.83 10.58 19.53
C ARG A 393 -4.06 11.38 19.91
N VAL A 394 -5.21 10.71 20.10
CA VAL A 394 -6.45 11.39 20.53
C VAL A 394 -6.29 11.96 21.95
N GLU A 395 -5.63 11.23 22.85
CA GLU A 395 -5.33 11.75 24.20
C GLU A 395 -4.43 12.98 24.16
N GLU A 396 -3.37 12.96 23.36
CA GLU A 396 -2.49 14.12 23.15
C GLU A 396 -3.27 15.33 22.64
N PHE A 397 -4.12 15.14 21.63
CA PHE A 397 -4.97 16.19 21.08
C PHE A 397 -5.98 16.72 22.11
N LEU A 398 -6.71 15.84 22.79
CA LEU A 398 -7.66 16.26 23.82
C LEU A 398 -6.96 16.99 24.96
N ASN A 399 -5.80 16.52 25.42
CA ASN A 399 -5.02 17.23 26.44
C ASN A 399 -4.55 18.61 25.95
N TYR A 400 -4.20 18.76 24.67
CA TYR A 400 -3.87 20.05 24.07
C TYR A 400 -5.07 21.00 24.06
N VAL A 401 -6.23 20.56 23.55
CA VAL A 401 -7.46 21.36 23.49
C VAL A 401 -7.97 21.72 24.89
N LEU A 402 -7.90 20.76 25.80
CA LEU A 402 -8.43 20.87 27.16
C LEU A 402 -7.41 21.40 28.15
N ASN A 403 -6.22 21.84 27.76
CA ASN A 403 -5.36 22.62 28.67
C ASN A 403 -6.05 23.91 29.18
N TYR A 404 -7.17 24.31 28.57
CA TYR A 404 -8.05 25.40 29.02
C TYR A 404 -9.27 24.95 29.86
N CYS A 405 -9.53 23.64 30.00
CA CYS A 405 -10.65 23.07 30.75
C CYS A 405 -10.14 22.05 31.77
N SER A 406 -10.67 22.03 33.00
CA SER A 406 -10.33 21.03 34.02
C SER A 406 -10.22 19.61 33.44
N LYS A 407 -9.11 18.90 33.71
CA LYS A 407 -8.81 17.53 33.24
C LYS A 407 -10.08 16.67 33.18
N LEU A 408 -10.41 16.13 32.00
CA LEU A 408 -11.53 15.20 31.85
C LEU A 408 -11.35 13.99 32.79
N PRO A 409 -12.42 13.49 33.42
CA PRO A 409 -12.36 12.29 34.22
C PRO A 409 -11.81 11.11 33.42
N TYR A 410 -10.89 10.33 34.00
CA TYR A 410 -10.32 9.13 33.38
C TYR A 410 -11.41 8.14 32.90
N THR A 411 -12.55 8.09 33.60
CA THR A 411 -13.70 7.29 33.21
C THR A 411 -14.31 7.74 31.88
N PHE A 412 -14.46 9.04 31.65
CA PHE A 412 -14.99 9.56 30.39
C PHE A 412 -14.08 9.20 29.21
N ILE A 413 -12.77 9.42 29.39
CA ILE A 413 -11.73 9.08 28.41
C ILE A 413 -11.80 7.58 28.06
N ARG A 414 -11.89 6.72 29.08
CA ARG A 414 -11.98 5.26 28.91
C ARG A 414 -13.26 4.82 28.19
N GLU A 415 -14.41 5.41 28.51
CA GLU A 415 -15.70 5.09 27.87
C GLU A 415 -15.74 5.55 26.40
N VAL A 416 -15.25 6.76 26.12
CA VAL A 416 -15.11 7.29 24.76
C VAL A 416 -14.24 6.36 23.90
N TYR A 417 -13.11 5.88 24.44
CA TYR A 417 -12.23 4.94 23.74
C TYR A 417 -12.71 3.49 23.72
N LEU A 418 -13.67 3.10 24.55
CA LEU A 418 -14.27 1.77 24.48
C LEU A 418 -15.25 1.68 23.32
N TYR A 419 -16.06 2.72 23.13
CA TYR A 419 -17.24 2.67 22.27
C TYR A 419 -17.07 3.35 20.91
N LEU A 420 -16.06 4.22 20.72
CA LEU A 420 -15.84 4.82 19.41
C LEU A 420 -15.06 3.91 18.46
N PRO A 421 -15.54 3.71 17.22
CA PRO A 421 -14.78 3.02 16.18
C PRO A 421 -13.54 3.85 15.79
N ASN A 422 -12.52 3.21 15.22
CA ASN A 422 -11.28 3.90 14.84
C ASN A 422 -11.52 5.05 13.84
N GLU A 423 -12.54 4.95 12.98
CA GLU A 423 -12.89 6.04 12.06
C GLU A 423 -13.24 7.33 12.81
N ASN A 424 -14.10 7.24 13.82
CA ASN A 424 -14.50 8.40 14.61
C ASN A 424 -13.34 8.94 15.45
N LEU A 425 -12.50 8.04 16.00
CA LEU A 425 -11.29 8.45 16.71
C LEU A 425 -10.30 9.18 15.81
N LYS A 426 -10.10 8.71 14.57
CA LYS A 426 -9.24 9.38 13.58
C LYS A 426 -9.76 10.78 13.24
N LYS A 427 -11.09 10.95 13.06
CA LYS A 427 -11.70 12.26 12.79
C LYS A 427 -11.39 13.30 13.88
N LEU A 428 -11.33 12.89 15.15
CA LEU A 428 -10.97 13.78 16.26
C LEU A 428 -9.55 14.36 16.15
N CYS A 429 -8.62 13.67 15.49
CA CYS A 429 -7.24 14.13 15.33
C CYS A 429 -6.94 14.77 13.97
N HIS A 430 -7.81 14.59 12.96
CA HIS A 430 -7.57 14.99 11.57
C HIS A 430 -8.19 16.34 11.19
N GLU A 431 -8.85 17.07 12.09
CA GLU A 431 -9.41 18.41 11.82
C GLU A 431 -8.38 19.57 11.87
N ILE A 432 -7.09 19.31 11.62
CA ILE A 432 -6.08 20.37 11.40
C ILE A 432 -5.23 20.06 10.17
#